data_AF-A0A929CC78-F1
#
_entry.id   AF-A0A929CC78-F1
#
_cell.length_a   1.000
_cell.length_b   1.000
_cell.length_c   1.000
_cell.angle_alpha   90.00
_cell.angle_beta   90.00
_cell.angle_gamma   90.00
#
_symmetry.space_group_name_H-M   'P 1'
#
loop_
_entity.id
_entity.type
_entity.pdbx_description
1 polymer ?
#
loop_
_entity_poly.entity_id
_entity_poly.type
_entity_poly.pdbx_seq_one_letter_code
_entity_poly.pdbx_strand_id
1 'polypeptide(L)' 'MDTQSFINSSDPDTIDKLYQDFLNDPESVTADWRHFFEGFEFAREDYKPRPITE' A
#
# COMPACT_ATOMS: atom_id res chain seq x y z
N MET A 1 17.04 1.89 -13.69
CA MET A 1 16.08 2.09 -14.77
C MET A 1 15.02 1.03 -14.54
N ASP A 2 13.85 1.22 -13.94
CA ASP A 2 12.96 2.36 -13.78
C ASP A 2 12.01 2.01 -12.61
N THR A 3 12.21 2.53 -11.40
CA THR A 3 11.21 2.33 -10.32
C THR A 3 10.21 3.48 -10.25
N GLN A 4 10.58 4.66 -10.78
CA GLN A 4 9.72 5.84 -10.77
C GLN A 4 8.78 5.96 -11.98
N SER A 5 9.05 5.28 -13.10
CA SER A 5 8.25 5.43 -14.32
C SER A 5 6.92 4.66 -14.28
N PHE A 6 6.80 3.63 -13.44
CA PHE A 6 5.52 2.95 -13.19
C PHE A 6 4.50 3.89 -12.52
N ILE A 7 4.94 4.69 -11.54
CA ILE A 7 4.04 5.60 -10.81
C ILE A 7 3.73 6.87 -11.62
N ASN A 8 4.67 7.36 -12.44
CA ASN A 8 4.48 8.63 -13.18
C ASN A 8 3.38 8.60 -14.26
N SER A 9 3.02 7.41 -14.78
CA SER A 9 1.90 7.26 -15.74
C SER A 9 0.71 6.49 -15.14
N SER A 10 0.78 6.09 -13.87
CA SER A 10 -0.34 5.44 -13.19
C SER A 10 -1.23 6.51 -12.58
N ASP A 11 -2.45 6.65 -13.11
CA ASP A 11 -3.49 7.43 -12.47
C ASP A 11 -3.65 6.99 -11.00
N PRO A 12 -3.85 7.91 -10.04
CA PRO A 12 -4.09 7.58 -8.65
C PRO A 12 -5.24 6.58 -8.45
N ASP A 13 -6.18 6.51 -9.39
CA ASP A 13 -7.27 5.51 -9.47
C ASP A 13 -6.76 4.06 -9.59
N THR A 14 -5.62 3.86 -10.27
CA THR A 14 -5.00 2.54 -10.45
C THR A 14 -4.36 2.05 -9.15
N ILE A 15 -3.72 2.97 -8.42
CA ILE A 15 -3.11 2.66 -7.12
C ILE A 15 -4.20 2.32 -6.10
N ASP A 16 -5.30 3.06 -6.11
CA ASP A 16 -6.47 2.79 -5.26
C ASP A 16 -7.03 1.38 -5.53
N LYS A 17 -7.25 1.03 -6.80
CA LYS A 17 -7.70 -0.33 -7.18
C LYS A 17 -6.72 -1.41 -6.76
N LEU A 18 -5.42 -1.23 -7.02
CA LEU A 18 -4.39 -2.19 -6.60
C LEU A 18 -4.37 -2.37 -5.08
N TYR A 19 -4.56 -1.29 -4.33
CA TYR A 19 -4.63 -1.35 -2.88
C TYR A 19 -5.90 -2.07 -2.40
N GLN A 20 -7.06 -1.80 -3.01
CA GLN A 20 -8.29 -2.55 -2.75
C GLN A 20 -8.12 -4.04 -3.07
N ASP A 21 -7.50 -4.38 -4.20
CA ASP A 21 -7.17 -5.75 -4.58
C ASP A 21 -6.25 -6.38 -3.52
N PHE A 22 -5.18 -5.69 -3.09
CA PHE A 22 -4.30 -6.18 -2.02
C PHE A 22 -5.03 -6.44 -0.70
N LEU A 23 -5.98 -5.58 -0.31
CA LEU A 23 -6.79 -5.75 0.89
C LEU A 23 -7.77 -6.93 0.81
N ASN A 24 -8.29 -7.21 -0.38
CA ASN A 24 -9.19 -8.34 -0.61
C ASN A 24 -8.41 -9.66 -0.75
N ASP A 25 -7.41 -9.64 -1.62
CA ASP A 25 -6.56 -10.77 -1.94
C ASP A 25 -5.12 -10.29 -2.24
N PRO A 26 -4.16 -10.54 -1.33
CA PRO A 26 -2.79 -10.12 -1.54
C PRO A 26 -2.10 -10.87 -2.69
N GLU A 27 -2.63 -12.01 -3.18
CA GLU A 27 -2.11 -12.76 -4.34
C GLU A 27 -2.52 -12.15 -5.69
N SER A 28 -3.58 -11.33 -5.70
CA SER A 28 -4.04 -10.56 -6.87
C SER A 28 -3.04 -9.47 -7.29
N VAL A 29 -2.22 -8.98 -6.35
CA VAL A 29 -1.17 -7.99 -6.63
C VAL A 29 0.20 -8.63 -6.80
N THR A 30 1.03 -8.00 -7.64
CA THR A 30 2.43 -8.41 -7.82
C THR A 30 3.25 -8.23 -6.55
N ALA A 31 4.31 -9.02 -6.38
CA ALA A 31 5.18 -8.99 -5.21
C ALA A 31 5.73 -7.59 -4.87
N ASP A 32 6.12 -6.78 -5.86
CA ASP A 32 6.57 -5.40 -5.64
C ASP A 32 5.50 -4.53 -4.95
N TRP A 33 4.26 -4.56 -5.45
CA TRP A 33 3.12 -3.85 -4.86
C TRP A 33 2.73 -4.42 -3.51
N ARG A 34 2.78 -5.74 -3.34
CA ARG A 34 2.53 -6.40 -2.05
C ARG A 34 3.49 -5.89 -0.98
N HIS A 35 4.79 -5.86 -1.26
CA HIS A 35 5.80 -5.36 -0.30
C HIS A 35 5.65 -3.86 -0.03
N PHE A 36 5.28 -3.08 -1.05
CA PHE A 36 4.99 -1.66 -0.88
C PHE A 36 3.81 -1.42 0.07
N PHE A 37 2.68 -2.10 -0.18
CA PHE A 37 1.48 -1.97 0.65
C PHE A 37 1.67 -2.58 2.05
N GLU A 38 2.42 -3.67 2.19
CA GLU A 38 2.80 -4.24 3.48
C GLU A 38 3.61 -3.25 4.33
N GLY A 39 4.59 -2.57 3.73
CA GLY A 39 5.35 -1.51 4.40
C GLY A 39 4.50 -0.27 4.71
N PHE A 40 3.57 0.09 3.84
CA PHE A 40 2.61 1.18 4.05
C PHE A 40 1.64 0.89 5.21
N GLU A 41 1.05 -0.32 5.22
CA GLU A 41 0.17 -0.80 6.30
C GLU A 41 0.91 -0.84 7.63
N PHE A 42 2.15 -1.33 7.63
CA PHE A 42 2.98 -1.38 8.84
C PHE A 42 3.21 0.02 9.42
N ALA A 43 3.62 0.97 8.57
CA ALA A 43 3.77 2.37 8.99
C ALA A 43 2.44 3.01 9.45
N ARG A 44 1.32 2.57 8.89
CA ARG A 44 -0.03 3.02 9.29
C ARG A 44 -0.49 2.41 10.61
N GLU A 45 -0.21 1.13 10.87
CA GLU A 45 -0.60 0.42 12.10
C GLU A 45 0.25 0.87 13.31
N ASP A 46 1.52 1.25 13.10
CA ASP A 46 2.32 1.95 14.11
C ASP A 46 1.69 3.31 14.53
N TYR A 47 0.77 3.85 13.72
CA TYR A 47 -0.13 4.92 14.12
C TYR A 47 -1.33 4.38 14.91
N LYS A 48 -1.11 3.49 15.88
CA LYS A 48 -2.03 3.37 17.02
C LYS A 48 -1.68 4.50 17.97
N PRO A 49 -2.45 5.61 18.02
CA PRO A 49 -2.33 6.53 19.14
C PRO A 49 -2.55 5.69 20.38
N ARG A 50 -1.48 5.50 21.16
CA ARG A 50 -1.59 4.85 22.47
C ARG A 50 -2.78 5.51 23.15
N PRO A 51 -3.81 4.75 23.56
CA PRO A 51 -4.92 5.37 24.28
C PRO A 51 -4.28 6.10 25.45
N ILE A 52 -4.40 7.42 25.44
CA ILE A 52 -4.10 8.23 26.61
C ILE A 52 -5.15 7.82 27.64
N THR A 53 -4.86 6.76 28.39
CA THR A 53 -5.60 6.46 29.60
C THR A 53 -5.22 7.53 30.59
N GLU A 54 -6.09 8.53 30.74
CA GLU A 54 -6.07 9.50 31.85
C GLU A 54 -7.27 9.23 32.77
#